data_AF-A0A5S9R1R1-F1
#
_entry.id   AF-A0A5S9R1R1-F1
#
_cell.length_a   1.000
_cell.length_b   1.000
_cell.length_c   1.000
_cell.angle_alpha   90.00
_cell.angle_beta   90.00
_cell.angle_gamma   90.00
#
_symmetry.space_group_name_H-M   'P 1'
#
loop_
_entity.id
_entity.type
_entity.pdbx_description
1 polymer ?
#
loop_
_entity_poly.entity_id
_entity_poly.type
_entity_poly.pdbx_seq_one_letter_code
_entity_poly.pdbx_strand_id
1 'polypeptide(L)'
;MKVALNILVAFVLMYWPIVLMMSPMMFDAPGSQNKRDVVLTVTLVLCYPIIIFALYWLFGLHFFGVAPDKALLVASVVVISAILFFGYGKLLMYSFRGIATSGYSIAKGQVYFDGLAIDADADSFKPLVQGDSDRFVYAADKNHVFYAGKALKIEDPTTFRPLNNDDQTGDGYLAGSDEYWTDGTSVFLAGRALEGATPHGFSVADDIFSGPFAYWHSESASYVYFAGEILPSVDANTHQVLHGHISKDAQHIYNGAELILPEADAMSFSLLENDTTIGIDDQAVYNVLYRQSGKIEGADPASIVAFDRGYLKDAKRVYYRQQWDPVEVLSGADPQTFEVTGWVEATDSEARDANNLYRDGKVVGPNTPDK
;
A
#
# COMPACT_ATOMS: atom_id res chain seq x y z
N MET A 1 51.23 22.64 10.22
CA MET A 1 50.03 23.13 9.52
C MET A 1 49.48 22.12 8.51
N LYS A 2 50.29 21.59 7.57
CA LYS A 2 49.83 20.62 6.54
C LYS A 2 49.19 19.34 7.08
N VAL A 3 49.72 18.76 8.16
CA VAL A 3 49.17 17.54 8.78
C VAL A 3 47.83 17.81 9.47
N ALA A 4 47.70 18.94 10.19
CA ALA A 4 46.44 19.32 10.84
C ALA A 4 45.30 19.54 9.81
N LEU A 5 45.61 20.16 8.66
CA LEU A 5 44.66 20.30 7.56
C LEU A 5 44.20 18.94 7.02
N ASN A 6 45.13 18.01 6.80
CA ASN A 6 44.80 16.66 6.33
C ASN A 6 43.92 15.88 7.32
N ILE A 7 44.17 16.03 8.63
CA ILE A 7 43.34 15.41 9.68
C ILE A 7 41.93 15.99 9.63
N LEU A 8 41.79 17.32 9.52
CA LEU A 8 40.48 17.97 9.42
C LEU A 8 39.72 17.51 8.17
N VAL A 9 40.38 17.45 7.02
CA VAL A 9 39.78 16.94 5.78
C VAL A 9 39.35 15.49 5.92
N ALA A 10 40.15 14.64 6.58
CA ALA A 10 39.77 13.25 6.84
C ALA A 10 38.48 13.15 7.67
N PHE A 11 38.35 13.95 8.74
CA PHE A 11 37.12 14.01 9.53
C PHE A 11 35.91 14.44 8.70
N VAL A 12 36.05 15.43 7.82
CA VAL A 12 34.97 15.85 6.93
C VAL A 12 34.58 14.71 5.98
N LEU A 13 35.55 14.04 5.35
CA LEU A 13 35.31 12.93 4.42
C LEU A 13 34.64 11.71 5.06
N MET A 14 34.84 11.48 6.37
CA MET A 14 34.15 10.39 7.09
C MET A 14 32.63 10.52 7.10
N TYR A 15 32.09 11.74 6.93
CA TYR A 15 30.65 11.95 6.85
C TYR A 15 30.08 11.64 5.46
N TRP A 16 30.92 11.53 4.42
CA TRP A 16 30.43 11.35 3.05
C TRP A 16 29.57 10.09 2.87
N PRO A 17 29.96 8.91 3.39
CA PRO A 17 29.12 7.71 3.29
C PRO A 17 27.76 7.89 3.98
N ILE A 18 27.70 8.59 5.11
CA ILE A 18 26.45 8.86 5.84
C ILE A 18 25.55 9.77 5.01
N VAL A 19 26.10 10.86 4.47
CA VAL A 19 25.37 11.79 3.61
C VAL A 19 24.86 11.09 2.34
N LEU A 20 25.67 10.21 1.74
CA LEU A 20 25.26 9.40 0.60
C LEU A 20 24.13 8.42 0.96
N MET A 21 24.20 7.76 2.12
CA MET A 21 23.13 6.83 2.54
C MET A 21 21.82 7.55 2.87
N MET A 22 21.90 8.79 3.38
CA MET A 22 20.72 9.62 3.67
C MET A 22 20.19 10.36 2.44
N SER A 23 20.94 10.42 1.34
CA SER A 23 20.54 11.23 0.19
C SER A 23 19.26 10.81 -0.52
N PRO A 24 18.85 9.52 -0.56
CA PRO A 24 17.52 9.15 -1.06
C PRO A 24 16.39 9.80 -0.26
N MET A 25 16.54 9.93 1.07
CA MET A 25 15.53 10.54 1.94
C MET A 25 15.41 12.06 1.73
N MET A 26 16.42 12.71 1.16
CA MET A 26 16.31 14.12 0.77
C MET A 26 15.31 14.34 -0.38
N PHE A 27 14.88 13.26 -1.05
CA PHE A 27 13.82 13.27 -2.07
C PHE A 27 12.49 12.66 -1.59
N ASP A 28 12.30 12.48 -0.28
CA ASP A 28 11.11 11.81 0.26
C ASP A 28 9.83 12.66 0.16
N ALA A 29 9.98 13.99 0.12
CA ALA A 29 8.83 14.88 -0.06
C ALA A 29 8.23 14.71 -1.48
N PRO A 30 6.89 14.67 -1.62
CA PRO A 30 6.22 14.54 -2.91
C PRO A 30 6.72 15.55 -3.95
N GLY A 31 7.06 15.04 -5.13
CA GLY A 31 7.56 15.85 -6.26
C GLY A 31 8.93 16.50 -6.06
N SER A 32 9.64 16.27 -4.96
CA SER A 32 10.94 16.88 -4.68
C SER A 32 12.02 16.52 -5.72
N GLN A 33 11.95 15.32 -6.29
CA GLN A 33 12.77 14.86 -7.42
C GLN A 33 12.60 15.69 -8.69
N ASN A 34 11.47 16.40 -8.84
CA ASN A 34 11.22 17.29 -9.97
C ASN A 34 11.69 18.73 -9.70
N LYS A 35 12.02 19.06 -8.45
CA LYS A 35 12.47 20.39 -8.04
C LYS A 35 13.96 20.56 -8.34
N ARG A 36 14.27 21.41 -9.32
CA ARG A 36 15.64 21.63 -9.80
C ARG A 36 16.59 22.10 -8.71
N ASP A 37 16.14 22.99 -7.83
CA ASP A 37 16.89 23.48 -6.68
C ASP A 37 17.25 22.34 -5.70
N VAL A 38 16.30 21.44 -5.41
CA VAL A 38 16.52 20.28 -4.55
C VAL A 38 17.55 19.33 -5.19
N VAL A 39 17.34 18.94 -6.46
CA VAL A 39 18.24 18.04 -7.20
C VAL A 39 19.66 18.60 -7.28
N LEU A 40 19.81 19.89 -7.58
CA LEU A 40 21.11 20.56 -7.62
C LEU A 40 21.76 20.60 -6.25
N THR A 41 21.00 20.95 -5.20
CA THR A 41 21.52 21.04 -3.83
C THR A 41 22.04 19.69 -3.35
N VAL A 42 21.24 18.62 -3.48
CA VAL A 42 21.64 17.26 -3.12
C VAL A 42 22.89 16.83 -3.88
N THR A 43 22.93 17.06 -5.20
CA THR A 43 24.09 16.65 -5.99
C THR A 43 25.35 17.45 -5.64
N LEU A 44 25.23 18.76 -5.39
CA LEU A 44 26.35 19.59 -4.96
C LEU A 44 26.91 19.16 -3.61
N VAL A 45 26.03 18.84 -2.65
CA VAL A 45 26.41 18.28 -1.36
C VAL A 45 27.18 16.97 -1.57
N LEU A 46 26.69 16.05 -2.40
CA LEU A 46 27.41 14.78 -2.65
C LEU A 46 28.76 14.97 -3.35
N CYS A 47 28.94 16.06 -4.09
CA CYS A 47 30.18 16.40 -4.79
C CYS A 47 31.26 17.03 -3.91
N TYR A 48 31.02 17.32 -2.62
CA TYR A 48 32.01 18.02 -1.79
C TYR A 48 33.40 17.34 -1.72
N PRO A 49 33.56 15.99 -1.74
CA PRO A 49 34.89 15.39 -1.78
C PRO A 49 35.69 15.77 -3.02
N ILE A 50 35.03 15.85 -4.18
CA ILE A 50 35.65 16.29 -5.43
C ILE A 50 36.12 17.75 -5.27
N ILE A 51 35.28 18.61 -4.70
CA ILE A 51 35.59 20.03 -4.48
C ILE A 51 36.82 20.17 -3.57
N ILE A 52 36.88 19.42 -2.47
CA ILE A 52 38.03 19.42 -1.55
C ILE A 52 39.32 19.03 -2.30
N PHE A 53 39.30 17.92 -3.03
CA PHE A 53 40.51 17.46 -3.72
C PHE A 53 40.87 18.31 -4.95
N ALA A 54 39.91 19.01 -5.54
CA ALA A 54 40.18 20.00 -6.58
C ALA A 54 40.95 21.20 -6.00
N LEU A 55 40.65 21.63 -4.77
CA LEU A 55 41.44 22.65 -4.07
C LEU A 55 42.84 22.15 -3.72
N TYR A 56 42.99 20.88 -3.29
CA TYR A 56 44.30 20.27 -3.07
C TYR A 56 45.15 20.29 -4.35
N TRP A 57 44.52 19.98 -5.49
CA TRP A 57 45.16 20.07 -6.80
C TRP A 57 45.53 21.49 -7.21
N LEU A 58 44.63 22.45 -7.04
CA LEU A 58 44.87 23.86 -7.34
C LEU A 58 46.06 24.45 -6.55
N PHE A 59 46.22 24.03 -5.28
CA PHE A 59 47.27 24.54 -4.39
C PHE A 59 48.49 23.62 -4.23
N GLY A 60 48.55 22.50 -4.96
CA GLY A 60 49.67 21.55 -4.88
C GLY A 60 49.83 20.90 -3.49
N LEU A 61 48.73 20.67 -2.78
CA LEU A 61 48.73 20.07 -1.44
C LEU A 61 48.66 18.54 -1.53
N HIS A 62 49.42 17.85 -0.68
CA HIS A 62 49.43 16.39 -0.62
C HIS A 62 48.57 15.90 0.55
N PHE A 63 47.65 14.97 0.26
CA PHE A 63 46.79 14.35 1.27
C PHE A 63 47.47 13.08 1.79
N PHE A 64 48.05 13.13 3.00
CA PHE A 64 48.82 12.02 3.59
C PHE A 64 49.84 11.37 2.63
N GLY A 65 50.56 12.19 1.86
CA GLY A 65 51.55 11.74 0.89
C GLY A 65 50.99 11.36 -0.49
N VAL A 66 49.67 11.24 -0.63
CA VAL A 66 49.02 11.05 -1.92
C VAL A 66 49.12 12.34 -2.74
N ALA A 67 49.57 12.21 -3.98
CA ALA A 67 49.65 13.32 -4.93
C ALA A 67 48.24 13.86 -5.24
N PRO A 68 48.07 15.19 -5.36
CA PRO A 68 46.74 15.79 -5.44
C PRO A 68 45.94 15.38 -6.69
N ASP A 69 46.59 15.17 -7.83
CA ASP A 69 45.95 14.68 -9.06
C ASP A 69 45.35 13.28 -8.87
N LYS A 70 46.06 12.40 -8.15
CA LYS A 70 45.60 11.04 -7.83
C LYS A 70 44.45 11.06 -6.83
N ALA A 71 44.55 11.91 -5.79
CA ALA A 71 43.49 12.06 -4.80
C ALA A 71 42.19 12.58 -5.44
N LEU A 72 42.30 13.59 -6.31
CA LEU A 72 41.18 14.12 -7.08
C LEU A 72 40.57 13.05 -8.01
N LEU A 73 41.40 12.28 -8.72
CA LEU A 73 40.92 11.21 -9.60
C LEU A 73 40.12 10.16 -8.82
N VAL A 74 40.66 9.67 -7.71
CA VAL A 74 39.99 8.65 -6.88
C VAL A 74 38.67 9.17 -6.34
N ALA A 75 38.66 10.38 -5.77
CA ALA A 75 37.43 10.98 -5.27
C ALA A 75 36.39 11.19 -6.38
N SER A 76 36.82 11.62 -7.57
CA SER A 76 35.92 11.79 -8.72
C SER A 76 35.30 10.47 -9.15
N VAL A 77 36.10 9.40 -9.27
CA VAL A 77 35.59 8.07 -9.63
C VAL A 77 34.56 7.59 -8.61
N VAL A 78 34.89 7.64 -7.31
CA VAL A 78 33.99 7.17 -6.25
C VAL A 78 32.67 7.95 -6.23
N VAL A 79 32.75 9.28 -6.25
CA VAL A 79 31.55 10.13 -6.18
C VAL A 79 30.70 10.02 -7.44
N ILE A 80 31.31 10.02 -8.63
CA ILE A 80 30.57 9.87 -9.90
C ILE A 80 29.92 8.48 -9.98
N SER A 81 30.62 7.42 -9.58
CA SER A 81 30.05 6.07 -9.52
C SER A 81 28.83 6.03 -8.58
N ALA A 82 28.89 6.69 -7.42
CA ALA A 82 27.75 6.79 -6.52
C ALA A 82 26.58 7.58 -7.14
N ILE A 83 26.84 8.75 -7.73
CA ILE A 83 25.82 9.57 -8.43
C ILE A 83 25.13 8.78 -9.54
N LEU A 84 25.87 7.96 -10.27
CA LEU A 84 25.31 7.09 -11.31
C LEU A 84 24.51 5.93 -10.72
N PHE A 85 25.04 5.27 -9.68
CA PHE A 85 24.37 4.16 -9.01
C PHE A 85 23.00 4.55 -8.43
N PHE A 86 22.92 5.72 -7.78
CA PHE A 86 21.66 6.25 -7.24
C PHE A 86 20.78 6.97 -8.29
N GLY A 87 21.20 7.02 -9.56
CA GLY A 87 20.41 7.64 -10.64
C GLY A 87 20.37 9.18 -10.63
N TYR A 88 21.14 9.84 -9.76
CA TYR A 88 21.16 11.31 -9.63
C TYR A 88 21.68 12.01 -10.90
N GLY A 89 22.51 11.34 -11.69
CA GLY A 89 22.91 11.83 -13.01
C GLY A 89 21.70 12.01 -13.96
N LYS A 90 20.73 11.07 -13.91
CA LYS A 90 19.49 11.15 -14.68
C LYS A 90 18.61 12.30 -14.18
N LEU A 91 18.45 12.43 -12.86
CA LEU A 91 17.71 13.54 -12.23
C LEU A 91 18.27 14.90 -12.65
N LEU A 92 19.58 15.09 -12.56
CA LEU A 92 20.24 16.31 -13.00
C LEU A 92 19.94 16.60 -14.47
N MET A 93 20.18 15.61 -15.35
CA MET A 93 19.94 15.77 -16.79
C MET A 93 18.49 16.19 -17.08
N TYR A 94 17.51 15.57 -16.42
CA TYR A 94 16.10 15.88 -16.61
C TYR A 94 15.73 17.25 -16.06
N SER A 95 16.26 17.63 -14.90
CA SER A 95 16.05 18.96 -14.31
C SER A 95 16.52 20.10 -15.22
N PHE A 96 17.66 19.92 -15.92
CA PHE A 96 18.15 20.90 -16.90
C PHE A 96 17.36 20.90 -18.20
N ARG A 97 16.70 19.79 -18.53
CA ARG A 97 15.83 19.68 -19.72
C ARG A 97 14.39 20.11 -19.44
N GLY A 98 14.03 20.38 -18.19
CA GLY A 98 12.66 20.69 -17.78
C GLY A 98 11.74 19.48 -17.83
N ILE A 99 12.29 18.27 -17.73
CA ILE A 99 11.54 17.01 -17.76
C ILE A 99 11.35 16.54 -16.30
N ALA A 100 10.12 16.21 -15.94
CA ALA A 100 9.82 15.60 -14.65
C ALA A 100 10.22 14.11 -14.66
N THR A 101 10.81 13.64 -13.56
CA THR A 101 11.06 12.21 -13.32
C THR A 101 9.86 11.45 -12.79
N SER A 102 8.85 12.16 -12.31
CA SER A 102 7.58 11.56 -11.87
C SER A 102 6.40 12.38 -12.38
N GLY A 103 5.37 11.70 -12.87
CA GLY A 103 4.18 12.29 -13.45
C GLY A 103 4.41 12.84 -14.87
N TYR A 104 3.42 13.60 -15.34
CA TYR A 104 3.48 14.23 -16.66
C TYR A 104 4.32 15.52 -16.66
N SER A 105 5.03 15.76 -17.76
CA SER A 105 5.68 17.05 -18.03
C SER A 105 5.75 17.34 -19.52
N ILE A 106 5.83 18.62 -19.86
CA ILE A 106 5.98 19.08 -21.24
C ILE A 106 7.33 19.80 -21.34
N ALA A 107 8.19 19.34 -22.24
CA ALA A 107 9.48 19.98 -22.50
C ALA A 107 9.73 20.06 -24.00
N LYS A 108 10.00 21.27 -24.50
CA LYS A 108 10.32 21.53 -25.93
C LYS A 108 9.28 20.98 -26.91
N GLY A 109 7.99 21.08 -26.58
CA GLY A 109 6.89 20.60 -27.44
C GLY A 109 6.72 19.08 -27.47
N GLN A 110 7.36 18.34 -26.57
CA GLN A 110 7.18 16.91 -26.37
C GLN A 110 6.61 16.65 -24.98
N VAL A 111 5.65 15.74 -24.88
CA VAL A 111 5.08 15.28 -23.61
C VAL A 111 5.86 14.08 -23.09
N TYR A 112 6.06 14.04 -21.79
CA TYR A 112 6.74 12.97 -21.07
C TYR A 112 5.89 12.46 -19.90
N PHE A 113 5.97 11.17 -19.61
CA PHE A 113 5.50 10.54 -18.38
C PHE A 113 6.68 9.82 -17.71
N ASP A 114 6.97 10.14 -16.44
CA ASP A 114 8.12 9.62 -15.69
C ASP A 114 9.46 9.75 -16.46
N GLY A 115 9.58 10.83 -17.24
CA GLY A 115 10.72 11.15 -18.08
C GLY A 115 10.83 10.38 -19.40
N LEU A 116 9.87 9.52 -19.72
CA LEU A 116 9.75 8.84 -21.01
C LEU A 116 8.86 9.65 -21.94
N ALA A 117 9.30 9.88 -23.18
CA ALA A 117 8.49 10.58 -24.17
C ALA A 117 7.29 9.72 -24.57
N ILE A 118 6.12 10.35 -24.65
CA ILE A 118 4.86 9.71 -25.08
C ILE A 118 4.33 10.40 -26.34
N ASP A 119 3.63 9.66 -27.18
CA ASP A 119 3.00 10.20 -28.40
C ASP A 119 1.72 10.96 -28.02
N ALA A 120 1.88 12.24 -27.70
CA ALA A 120 0.79 13.13 -27.29
C ALA A 120 0.98 14.52 -27.91
N ASP A 121 -0.14 15.18 -28.17
CA ASP A 121 -0.18 16.55 -28.70
C ASP A 121 0.11 17.55 -27.58
N ALA A 122 1.35 18.04 -27.51
CA ALA A 122 1.81 18.92 -26.45
C ALA A 122 1.04 20.25 -26.34
N ASP A 123 0.44 20.73 -27.42
CA ASP A 123 -0.30 22.01 -27.44
C ASP A 123 -1.67 21.90 -26.76
N SER A 124 -2.31 20.73 -26.82
CA SER A 124 -3.62 20.47 -26.21
C SER A 124 -3.56 19.60 -24.94
N PHE A 125 -2.36 19.10 -24.60
CA PHE A 125 -2.16 18.20 -23.47
C PHE A 125 -2.51 18.83 -22.11
N LYS A 126 -3.31 18.13 -21.33
CA LYS A 126 -3.75 18.53 -19.99
C LYS A 126 -3.79 17.31 -19.06
N PRO A 127 -3.04 17.32 -17.95
CA PRO A 127 -3.27 16.38 -16.85
C PRO A 127 -4.69 16.51 -16.32
N LEU A 128 -5.35 15.39 -16.07
CA LEU A 128 -6.69 15.38 -15.49
C LEU A 128 -6.54 15.18 -13.97
N VAL A 129 -7.15 16.08 -13.20
CA VAL A 129 -7.01 16.15 -11.74
C VAL A 129 -8.32 15.75 -11.09
N GLN A 130 -8.22 14.92 -10.05
CA GLN A 130 -9.30 14.62 -9.13
C GLN A 130 -8.74 14.74 -7.69
N GLY A 131 -9.33 15.63 -6.89
CA GLY A 131 -8.87 15.96 -5.55
C GLY A 131 -7.47 16.61 -5.49
N ASP A 132 -6.86 16.59 -4.30
CA ASP A 132 -5.54 17.17 -3.99
C ASP A 132 -4.37 16.21 -4.28
N SER A 133 -4.58 15.14 -5.03
CA SER A 133 -3.54 14.13 -5.25
C SER A 133 -2.48 14.61 -6.26
N ASP A 134 -1.23 14.72 -5.81
CA ASP A 134 -0.05 15.05 -6.64
C ASP A 134 0.29 13.96 -7.69
N ARG A 135 -0.49 12.86 -7.74
CA ARG A 135 -0.29 11.74 -8.67
C ARG A 135 -1.25 11.86 -9.84
N PHE A 136 -0.93 12.74 -10.79
CA PHE A 136 -1.67 12.82 -12.06
C PHE A 136 -1.40 11.56 -12.90
N VAL A 137 -2.26 10.55 -12.77
CA VAL A 137 -2.14 9.32 -13.56
C VAL A 137 -2.90 9.45 -14.88
N TYR A 138 -4.01 10.18 -14.89
CA TYR A 138 -4.75 10.50 -16.10
C TYR A 138 -4.34 11.83 -16.73
N ALA A 139 -4.38 11.88 -18.05
CA ALA A 139 -4.22 13.08 -18.84
C ALA A 139 -4.99 12.95 -20.16
N ALA A 140 -5.25 14.04 -20.85
CA ALA A 140 -5.82 14.01 -22.19
C ALA A 140 -5.21 15.08 -23.07
N ASP A 141 -5.23 14.83 -24.37
CA ASP A 141 -5.02 15.83 -25.41
C ASP A 141 -6.22 15.82 -26.36
N LYS A 142 -6.15 16.58 -27.47
CA LYS A 142 -7.26 16.64 -28.45
C LYS A 142 -7.56 15.32 -29.18
N ASN A 143 -6.66 14.35 -29.13
CA ASN A 143 -6.72 13.08 -29.86
C ASN A 143 -6.87 11.85 -28.95
N HIS A 144 -6.31 11.89 -27.74
CA HIS A 144 -6.19 10.73 -26.86
C HIS A 144 -6.40 11.07 -25.39
N VAL A 145 -6.83 10.06 -24.64
CA VAL A 145 -6.75 10.01 -23.17
C VAL A 145 -5.60 9.09 -22.80
N PHE A 146 -4.86 9.43 -21.75
CA PHE A 146 -3.71 8.69 -21.25
C PHE A 146 -3.92 8.26 -19.81
N TYR A 147 -3.45 7.06 -19.48
CA TYR A 147 -3.26 6.59 -18.12
C TYR A 147 -1.81 6.13 -17.95
N ALA A 148 -1.10 6.72 -17.00
CA ALA A 148 0.32 6.47 -16.73
C ALA A 148 1.19 6.48 -18.01
N GLY A 149 0.99 7.50 -18.86
CA GLY A 149 1.70 7.66 -20.13
C GLY A 149 1.22 6.76 -21.28
N LYS A 150 0.30 5.83 -21.04
CA LYS A 150 -0.25 4.94 -22.07
C LYS A 150 -1.56 5.49 -22.61
N ALA A 151 -1.65 5.63 -23.93
CA ALA A 151 -2.90 6.01 -24.61
C ALA A 151 -3.98 4.93 -24.43
N LEU A 152 -5.18 5.37 -24.06
CA LEU A 152 -6.39 4.56 -23.93
C LEU A 152 -7.17 4.55 -25.24
N LYS A 153 -7.95 3.50 -25.45
CA LYS A 153 -8.87 3.40 -26.58
C LYS A 153 -10.20 4.07 -26.21
N ILE A 154 -10.29 5.37 -26.43
CA ILE A 154 -11.49 6.18 -26.22
C ILE A 154 -11.77 6.93 -27.51
N GLU A 155 -13.02 6.89 -27.99
CA GLU A 155 -13.40 7.48 -29.29
C GLU A 155 -13.37 9.01 -29.27
N ASP A 156 -13.85 9.62 -28.19
CA ASP A 156 -13.87 11.06 -27.98
C ASP A 156 -13.19 11.41 -26.64
N PRO A 157 -11.95 11.91 -26.65
CA PRO A 157 -11.25 12.29 -25.43
C PRO A 157 -11.95 13.37 -24.60
N THR A 158 -12.82 14.17 -25.21
CA THR A 158 -13.49 15.28 -24.53
C THR A 158 -14.62 14.83 -23.62
N THR A 159 -15.10 13.59 -23.76
CA THR A 159 -16.12 13.03 -22.87
C THR A 159 -15.53 12.44 -21.59
N PHE A 160 -14.21 12.22 -21.55
CA PHE A 160 -13.54 11.55 -20.44
C PHE A 160 -13.45 12.44 -19.20
N ARG A 161 -14.02 11.96 -18.10
CA ARG A 161 -14.18 12.72 -16.85
C ARG A 161 -14.24 11.79 -15.63
N PRO A 162 -14.02 12.29 -14.42
CA PRO A 162 -14.33 11.56 -13.20
C PRO A 162 -15.78 11.06 -13.22
N LEU A 163 -16.02 9.84 -12.72
CA LEU A 163 -17.37 9.29 -12.64
C LEU A 163 -18.22 10.07 -11.63
N ASN A 164 -17.65 10.37 -10.47
CA ASN A 164 -18.23 11.24 -9.45
C ASN A 164 -17.84 12.69 -9.73
N ASN A 165 -18.67 13.40 -10.49
CA ASN A 165 -18.58 14.84 -10.64
C ASN A 165 -19.71 15.46 -9.81
N ASP A 166 -19.37 16.39 -8.91
CA ASP A 166 -20.08 16.97 -7.74
C ASP A 166 -21.58 17.36 -7.83
N ASP A 167 -22.32 17.06 -8.90
CA ASP A 167 -23.72 17.47 -9.07
C ASP A 167 -24.77 16.47 -8.54
N GLN A 168 -24.38 15.31 -7.96
CA GLN A 168 -25.36 14.28 -7.54
C GLN A 168 -25.25 13.69 -6.13
N THR A 169 -24.25 14.03 -5.31
CA THR A 169 -24.19 13.50 -3.92
C THR A 169 -24.19 14.64 -2.93
N GLY A 170 -25.40 15.01 -2.49
CA GLY A 170 -25.63 16.00 -1.43
C GLY A 170 -25.07 15.60 -0.06
N ASP A 171 -24.56 14.37 0.10
CA ASP A 171 -24.05 13.85 1.36
C ASP A 171 -22.80 12.99 1.09
N GLY A 172 -21.66 13.36 1.69
CA GLY A 172 -20.62 12.40 2.06
C GLY A 172 -19.55 12.07 1.01
N TYR A 173 -18.30 12.10 1.45
CA TYR A 173 -17.12 11.62 0.74
C TYR A 173 -17.24 10.10 0.51
N LEU A 174 -17.36 9.66 -0.74
CA LEU A 174 -17.37 8.23 -1.09
C LEU A 174 -15.92 7.72 -1.22
N ALA A 175 -15.42 7.04 -0.19
CA ALA A 175 -14.09 6.44 -0.20
C ALA A 175 -13.94 5.48 -1.40
N GLY A 176 -12.85 5.62 -2.18
CA GLY A 176 -12.57 4.78 -3.35
C GLY A 176 -13.30 5.20 -4.65
N SER A 177 -14.28 6.09 -4.58
CA SER A 177 -14.97 6.57 -5.79
C SER A 177 -14.13 7.50 -6.66
N ASP A 178 -13.10 8.11 -6.08
CA ASP A 178 -12.15 8.99 -6.77
C ASP A 178 -11.23 8.26 -7.76
N GLU A 179 -11.32 6.94 -7.82
CA GLU A 179 -10.52 6.10 -8.71
C GLU A 179 -11.24 5.79 -10.03
N TYR A 180 -12.55 6.04 -10.11
CA TYR A 180 -13.39 5.68 -11.26
C TYR A 180 -13.62 6.84 -12.22
N TRP A 181 -13.45 6.56 -13.51
CA TRP A 181 -13.55 7.51 -14.60
C TRP A 181 -14.53 7.01 -15.66
N THR A 182 -14.99 7.89 -16.54
CA THR A 182 -15.90 7.52 -17.63
C THR A 182 -15.71 8.38 -18.86
N ASP A 183 -15.92 7.78 -20.03
CA ASP A 183 -16.10 8.48 -21.32
C ASP A 183 -17.59 8.74 -21.65
N GLY A 184 -18.49 8.51 -20.70
CA GLY A 184 -19.94 8.57 -20.88
C GLY A 184 -20.60 7.27 -21.34
N THR A 185 -19.82 6.28 -21.80
CA THR A 185 -20.34 4.97 -22.27
C THR A 185 -19.86 3.83 -21.39
N SER A 186 -18.60 3.88 -20.94
CA SER A 186 -17.94 2.86 -20.14
C SER A 186 -17.44 3.44 -18.82
N VAL A 187 -17.26 2.59 -17.82
CA VAL A 187 -16.57 2.93 -16.57
C VAL A 187 -15.14 2.42 -16.61
N PHE A 188 -14.19 3.19 -16.08
CA PHE A 188 -12.77 2.88 -16.07
C PHE A 188 -12.20 2.91 -14.66
N LEU A 189 -11.31 1.97 -14.36
CA LEU A 189 -10.49 1.92 -13.15
C LEU A 189 -9.04 1.71 -13.57
N ALA A 190 -8.13 2.58 -13.12
CA ALA A 190 -6.70 2.49 -13.43
C ALA A 190 -6.39 2.28 -14.94
N GLY A 191 -7.09 3.02 -15.81
CA GLY A 191 -6.94 2.96 -17.27
C GLY A 191 -7.56 1.74 -17.95
N ARG A 192 -8.23 0.84 -17.21
CA ARG A 192 -8.95 -0.31 -17.77
C ARG A 192 -10.44 -0.05 -17.75
N ALA A 193 -11.09 -0.27 -18.90
CA ALA A 193 -12.55 -0.30 -18.97
C ALA A 193 -13.07 -1.53 -18.22
N LEU A 194 -14.06 -1.34 -17.36
CA LEU A 194 -14.75 -2.40 -16.66
C LEU A 194 -15.71 -3.09 -17.63
N GLU A 195 -15.60 -4.41 -17.76
CA GLU A 195 -16.49 -5.17 -18.62
C GLU A 195 -17.95 -5.04 -18.15
N GLY A 196 -18.87 -4.77 -19.08
CA GLY A 196 -20.31 -4.70 -18.79
C GLY A 196 -20.79 -3.46 -18.03
N ALA A 197 -19.89 -2.63 -17.49
CA ALA A 197 -20.28 -1.46 -16.70
C ALA A 197 -20.49 -0.23 -17.58
N THR A 198 -21.68 0.37 -17.48
CA THR A 198 -21.95 1.72 -17.98
C THR A 198 -22.07 2.69 -16.78
N PRO A 199 -21.88 4.00 -16.98
CA PRO A 199 -22.00 4.97 -15.88
C PRO A 199 -23.37 4.98 -15.23
N HIS A 200 -24.41 4.67 -16.01
CA HIS A 200 -25.76 4.56 -15.48
C HIS A 200 -25.90 3.22 -14.75
N GLY A 201 -26.32 3.28 -13.48
CA GLY A 201 -26.48 2.11 -12.62
C GLY A 201 -25.19 1.60 -11.99
N PHE A 202 -24.06 2.30 -12.16
CA PHE A 202 -22.82 2.01 -11.45
C PHE A 202 -22.81 2.63 -10.06
N SER A 203 -22.34 1.90 -9.05
CA SER A 203 -22.09 2.42 -7.71
C SER A 203 -20.86 1.74 -7.09
N VAL A 204 -20.28 2.38 -6.08
CA VAL A 204 -19.16 1.84 -5.30
C VAL A 204 -19.70 1.48 -3.92
N ALA A 205 -19.08 0.54 -3.21
CA ALA A 205 -19.45 0.25 -1.83
C ALA A 205 -19.13 1.44 -0.91
N ASP A 206 -20.13 1.95 -0.18
CA ASP A 206 -20.08 3.24 0.54
C ASP A 206 -19.39 3.18 1.93
N ASP A 207 -18.28 2.44 2.10
CA ASP A 207 -17.60 2.34 3.40
C ASP A 207 -16.08 2.26 3.26
N ILE A 208 -15.35 2.97 4.13
CA ILE A 208 -13.88 2.88 4.27
C ILE A 208 -13.41 1.48 4.64
N PHE A 209 -14.29 0.67 5.23
CA PHE A 209 -14.03 -0.74 5.53
C PHE A 209 -14.51 -1.67 4.42
N SER A 210 -15.23 -1.19 3.41
CA SER A 210 -15.50 -1.99 2.23
C SER A 210 -14.23 -2.07 1.39
N GLY A 211 -13.82 -3.28 1.02
CA GLY A 211 -12.76 -3.50 0.05
C GLY A 211 -13.09 -2.85 -1.31
N PRO A 212 -12.27 -3.06 -2.35
CA PRO A 212 -12.45 -2.45 -3.67
C PRO A 212 -13.65 -3.06 -4.44
N PHE A 213 -14.85 -2.99 -3.86
CA PHE A 213 -16.09 -3.49 -4.40
C PHE A 213 -16.85 -2.39 -5.11
N ALA A 214 -17.37 -2.73 -6.29
CA ALA A 214 -18.29 -1.89 -7.03
C ALA A 214 -19.43 -2.73 -7.60
N TYR A 215 -20.50 -2.07 -7.98
CA TYR A 215 -21.72 -2.68 -8.45
C TYR A 215 -22.13 -2.01 -9.75
N TRP A 216 -22.74 -2.80 -10.63
CA TRP A 216 -23.47 -2.27 -11.76
C TRP A 216 -24.81 -2.96 -11.86
N HIS A 217 -25.87 -2.16 -12.03
CA HIS A 217 -27.24 -2.67 -12.13
C HIS A 217 -27.96 -2.07 -13.34
N SER A 218 -28.72 -2.93 -14.03
CA SER A 218 -29.63 -2.58 -15.11
C SER A 218 -30.90 -3.43 -15.02
N GLU A 219 -31.89 -3.13 -15.86
CA GLU A 219 -33.12 -3.93 -15.94
C GLU A 219 -32.87 -5.40 -16.35
N SER A 220 -31.77 -5.70 -17.02
CA SER A 220 -31.50 -7.03 -17.59
C SER A 220 -30.37 -7.79 -16.88
N ALA A 221 -29.49 -7.10 -16.15
CA ALA A 221 -28.33 -7.71 -15.50
C ALA A 221 -27.81 -6.87 -14.32
N SER A 222 -27.22 -7.58 -13.36
CA SER A 222 -26.49 -7.02 -12.22
C SER A 222 -25.11 -7.66 -12.14
N TYR A 223 -24.07 -6.88 -11.82
CA TYR A 223 -22.71 -7.35 -11.62
C TYR A 223 -22.14 -6.84 -10.31
N VAL A 224 -21.34 -7.68 -9.66
CA VAL A 224 -20.41 -7.27 -8.60
C VAL A 224 -19.01 -7.28 -9.16
N TYR A 225 -18.26 -6.22 -8.90
CA TYR A 225 -16.86 -6.10 -9.24
C TYR A 225 -16.02 -6.16 -7.97
N PHE A 226 -14.86 -6.80 -8.05
CA PHE A 226 -13.81 -6.71 -7.04
C PHE A 226 -12.50 -6.30 -7.71
N ALA A 227 -11.92 -5.18 -7.29
CA ALA A 227 -10.72 -4.59 -7.88
C ALA A 227 -10.80 -4.41 -9.42
N GLY A 228 -12.00 -4.12 -9.93
CA GLY A 228 -12.28 -3.88 -11.35
C GLY A 228 -12.62 -5.13 -12.18
N GLU A 229 -12.61 -6.31 -11.59
CA GLU A 229 -12.95 -7.57 -12.28
C GLU A 229 -14.35 -8.06 -11.87
N ILE A 230 -15.14 -8.56 -12.83
CA ILE A 230 -16.48 -9.14 -12.55
C ILE A 230 -16.33 -10.40 -11.70
N LEU A 231 -17.19 -10.56 -10.70
CA LEU A 231 -17.39 -11.80 -9.95
C LEU A 231 -18.55 -12.60 -10.55
N PRO A 232 -18.31 -13.57 -11.47
CA PRO A 232 -19.38 -14.19 -12.26
C PRO A 232 -20.27 -15.14 -11.46
N SER A 233 -19.82 -15.62 -10.30
CA SER A 233 -20.52 -16.60 -9.47
C SER A 233 -21.18 -15.99 -8.23
N VAL A 234 -21.24 -14.66 -8.15
CA VAL A 234 -21.85 -13.92 -7.05
C VAL A 234 -23.25 -13.48 -7.46
N ASP A 235 -24.25 -13.72 -6.61
CA ASP A 235 -25.56 -13.10 -6.78
C ASP A 235 -25.52 -11.63 -6.35
N ALA A 236 -25.39 -10.76 -7.35
CA ALA A 236 -25.31 -9.32 -7.15
C ALA A 236 -26.53 -8.70 -6.44
N ASN A 237 -27.70 -9.35 -6.46
CA ASN A 237 -28.90 -8.80 -5.81
C ASN A 237 -28.93 -9.03 -4.30
N THR A 238 -28.18 -10.02 -3.82
CA THR A 238 -28.10 -10.38 -2.41
C THR A 238 -26.70 -10.16 -1.83
N HIS A 239 -25.75 -9.71 -2.67
CA HIS A 239 -24.38 -9.46 -2.25
C HIS A 239 -24.29 -8.35 -1.19
N GLN A 240 -23.51 -8.63 -0.16
CA GLN A 240 -23.25 -7.72 0.94
C GLN A 240 -21.77 -7.81 1.33
N VAL A 241 -21.12 -6.66 1.47
CA VAL A 241 -19.79 -6.58 2.08
C VAL A 241 -19.93 -6.69 3.60
N LEU A 242 -19.16 -7.60 4.20
CA LEU A 242 -19.13 -7.78 5.65
C LEU A 242 -18.01 -6.96 6.29
N HIS A 243 -16.78 -7.11 5.79
CA HIS A 243 -15.62 -6.35 6.25
C HIS A 243 -14.42 -6.55 5.31
N GLY A 244 -13.76 -5.48 4.91
CA GLY A 244 -12.60 -5.52 4.02
C GLY A 244 -12.94 -6.27 2.73
N HIS A 245 -12.21 -7.35 2.47
CA HIS A 245 -12.44 -8.21 1.31
C HIS A 245 -13.49 -9.30 1.56
N ILE A 246 -14.02 -9.43 2.77
CA ILE A 246 -15.00 -10.44 3.12
C ILE A 246 -16.39 -9.95 2.72
N SER A 247 -17.07 -10.75 1.91
CA SER A 247 -18.44 -10.50 1.49
C SER A 247 -19.22 -11.80 1.44
N LYS A 248 -20.53 -11.69 1.27
CA LYS A 248 -21.43 -12.83 1.08
C LYS A 248 -22.52 -12.51 0.08
N ASP A 249 -23.09 -13.53 -0.53
CA ASP A 249 -24.42 -13.46 -1.13
C ASP A 249 -25.39 -14.35 -0.33
N ALA A 250 -26.59 -14.61 -0.85
CA ALA A 250 -27.56 -15.45 -0.15
C ALA A 250 -27.13 -16.92 0.05
N GLN A 251 -26.07 -17.39 -0.60
CA GLN A 251 -25.66 -18.80 -0.58
C GLN A 251 -24.20 -19.03 -0.20
N HIS A 252 -23.31 -18.07 -0.46
CA HIS A 252 -21.88 -18.26 -0.34
C HIS A 252 -21.20 -17.09 0.35
N ILE A 253 -20.01 -17.36 0.89
CA ILE A 253 -19.12 -16.40 1.51
C ILE A 253 -17.87 -16.30 0.65
N TYR A 254 -17.35 -15.08 0.50
CA TYR A 254 -16.23 -14.78 -0.35
C TYR A 254 -15.15 -14.01 0.40
N ASN A 255 -13.91 -14.18 -0.05
CA ASN A 255 -12.81 -13.27 0.26
C ASN A 255 -12.21 -12.77 -1.06
N GLY A 256 -12.56 -11.52 -1.41
CA GLY A 256 -12.32 -10.97 -2.73
C GLY A 256 -13.09 -11.76 -3.78
N ALA A 257 -12.39 -12.36 -4.74
CA ALA A 257 -12.98 -13.17 -5.79
C ALA A 257 -13.10 -14.67 -5.44
N GLU A 258 -12.55 -15.10 -4.30
CA GLU A 258 -12.49 -16.51 -3.93
C GLU A 258 -13.69 -16.90 -3.05
N LEU A 259 -14.38 -17.97 -3.43
CA LEU A 259 -15.35 -18.63 -2.56
C LEU A 259 -14.61 -19.28 -1.39
N ILE A 260 -15.03 -18.95 -0.17
CA ILE A 260 -14.52 -19.53 1.08
C ILE A 260 -15.67 -20.15 1.86
N LEU A 261 -15.36 -21.11 2.73
CA LEU A 261 -16.35 -21.73 3.62
C LEU A 261 -17.59 -22.26 2.87
N PRO A 262 -17.43 -23.14 1.86
CA PRO A 262 -18.55 -23.67 1.07
C PRO A 262 -19.62 -24.38 1.90
N GLU A 263 -19.30 -24.78 3.13
CA GLU A 263 -20.19 -25.44 4.08
C GLU A 263 -20.94 -24.49 5.03
N ALA A 264 -20.62 -23.19 5.04
CA ALA A 264 -21.24 -22.22 5.94
C ALA A 264 -22.62 -21.76 5.45
N ASP A 265 -23.52 -21.49 6.40
CA ASP A 265 -24.82 -20.91 6.10
C ASP A 265 -24.69 -19.39 5.91
N ALA A 266 -24.56 -18.95 4.65
CA ALA A 266 -24.41 -17.53 4.32
C ALA A 266 -25.56 -16.64 4.82
N MET A 267 -26.78 -17.18 4.98
CA MET A 267 -27.93 -16.38 5.44
C MET A 267 -27.76 -15.94 6.90
N SER A 268 -27.35 -16.85 7.78
CA SER A 268 -27.09 -16.56 9.20
C SER A 268 -25.66 -16.10 9.48
N PHE A 269 -24.74 -16.23 8.51
CA PHE A 269 -23.34 -15.87 8.69
C PHE A 269 -23.12 -14.39 9.01
N SER A 270 -22.29 -14.13 10.02
CA SER A 270 -21.82 -12.82 10.42
C SER A 270 -20.37 -12.89 10.89
N LEU A 271 -19.67 -11.75 10.88
CA LEU A 271 -18.34 -11.63 11.48
C LEU A 271 -18.49 -11.24 12.95
N LEU A 272 -17.62 -11.77 13.79
CA LEU A 272 -17.59 -11.44 15.21
C LEU A 272 -17.10 -9.99 15.39
N GLU A 273 -17.87 -9.19 16.13
CA GLU A 273 -17.66 -7.73 16.26
C GLU A 273 -16.24 -7.34 16.71
N ASN A 274 -15.65 -8.10 17.64
CA ASN A 274 -14.32 -7.83 18.19
C ASN A 274 -13.17 -8.51 17.43
N ASP A 275 -13.48 -9.37 16.46
CA ASP A 275 -12.47 -10.01 15.60
C ASP A 275 -13.08 -10.42 14.25
N THR A 276 -12.88 -9.58 13.23
CA THR A 276 -13.41 -9.79 11.87
C THR A 276 -12.77 -10.95 11.12
N THR A 277 -11.77 -11.61 11.73
CA THR A 277 -11.21 -12.86 11.21
C THR A 277 -11.95 -14.11 11.73
N ILE A 278 -12.99 -13.93 12.54
CA ILE A 278 -13.84 -14.99 13.05
C ILE A 278 -15.26 -14.82 12.51
N GLY A 279 -15.76 -15.86 11.86
CA GLY A 279 -17.11 -15.92 11.31
C GLY A 279 -17.99 -16.85 12.13
N ILE A 280 -19.27 -16.55 12.21
CA ILE A 280 -20.25 -17.33 12.96
C ILE A 280 -21.52 -17.46 12.12
N ASP A 281 -22.02 -18.68 12.00
CA ASP A 281 -23.38 -18.96 11.55
C ASP A 281 -24.16 -19.67 12.67
N ASP A 282 -25.42 -20.03 12.41
CA ASP A 282 -26.27 -20.69 13.42
C ASP A 282 -25.75 -22.04 13.91
N GLN A 283 -24.82 -22.68 13.20
CA GLN A 283 -24.36 -24.05 13.45
C GLN A 283 -22.87 -24.16 13.80
N ALA A 284 -22.06 -23.16 13.47
CA ALA A 284 -20.61 -23.26 13.51
C ALA A 284 -19.90 -21.91 13.66
N VAL A 285 -18.65 -22.02 14.14
CA VAL A 285 -17.68 -20.93 14.15
C VAL A 285 -16.59 -21.24 13.13
N TYR A 286 -16.11 -20.21 12.45
CA TYR A 286 -15.16 -20.29 11.37
C TYR A 286 -13.98 -19.36 11.61
N ASN A 287 -12.81 -19.82 11.21
CA ASN A 287 -11.67 -18.95 10.98
C ASN A 287 -11.76 -18.42 9.53
N VAL A 288 -11.61 -17.11 9.34
CA VAL A 288 -11.79 -16.42 8.06
C VAL A 288 -10.44 -15.84 7.62
N LEU A 289 -9.59 -16.68 7.03
CA LEU A 289 -8.20 -16.36 6.67
C LEU A 289 -7.88 -16.70 5.21
N TYR A 290 -8.58 -16.04 4.27
CA TYR A 290 -8.39 -16.27 2.83
C TYR A 290 -8.35 -17.77 2.50
N ARG A 291 -7.21 -18.32 2.07
CA ARG A 291 -7.02 -19.75 1.74
C ARG A 291 -7.04 -20.72 2.91
N GLN A 292 -6.84 -20.25 4.15
CA GLN A 292 -6.90 -21.09 5.34
C GLN A 292 -8.23 -20.95 6.09
N SER A 293 -9.23 -20.37 5.44
CA SER A 293 -10.57 -20.30 6.02
C SER A 293 -11.12 -21.71 6.23
N GLY A 294 -11.74 -21.95 7.38
CA GLY A 294 -12.31 -23.25 7.70
C GLY A 294 -13.05 -23.25 9.03
N LYS A 295 -13.89 -24.27 9.20
CA LYS A 295 -14.62 -24.51 10.45
C LYS A 295 -13.68 -24.76 11.63
N ILE A 296 -13.98 -24.14 12.77
CA ILE A 296 -13.31 -24.41 14.05
C ILE A 296 -14.05 -25.57 14.72
N GLU A 297 -13.44 -26.75 14.73
CA GLU A 297 -14.14 -27.97 15.11
C GLU A 297 -14.66 -27.96 16.55
N GLY A 298 -15.96 -28.18 16.67
CA GLY A 298 -16.72 -28.24 17.90
C GLY A 298 -16.76 -26.97 18.73
N ALA A 299 -16.43 -25.81 18.16
CA ALA A 299 -16.72 -24.51 18.75
C ALA A 299 -18.23 -24.25 18.80
N ASP A 300 -18.70 -23.65 19.89
CA ASP A 300 -20.10 -23.31 20.09
C ASP A 300 -20.40 -21.88 19.64
N PRO A 301 -21.14 -21.66 18.53
CA PRO A 301 -21.45 -20.33 18.02
C PRO A 301 -22.24 -19.47 19.00
N ALA A 302 -23.01 -20.07 19.92
CA ALA A 302 -23.83 -19.34 20.87
C ALA A 302 -23.03 -18.72 22.03
N SER A 303 -21.79 -19.17 22.26
CA SER A 303 -20.98 -18.75 23.41
C SER A 303 -19.55 -18.35 23.06
N ILE A 304 -19.18 -18.35 21.78
CA ILE A 304 -17.83 -17.99 21.34
C ILE A 304 -17.54 -16.50 21.60
N VAL A 305 -16.36 -16.24 22.15
CA VAL A 305 -15.80 -14.91 22.38
C VAL A 305 -14.35 -14.92 21.93
N ALA A 306 -13.94 -13.93 21.15
CA ALA A 306 -12.55 -13.68 20.79
C ALA A 306 -11.93 -12.67 21.77
N PHE A 307 -10.65 -12.88 22.06
CA PHE A 307 -9.82 -11.99 22.85
C PHE A 307 -8.61 -11.53 22.03
N ASP A 308 -7.90 -10.54 22.56
CA ASP A 308 -6.60 -10.16 22.03
C ASP A 308 -5.62 -11.35 22.00
N ARG A 309 -4.56 -11.19 21.21
CA ARG A 309 -3.43 -12.14 21.11
C ARG A 309 -3.84 -13.52 20.60
N GLY A 310 -4.93 -13.61 19.84
CA GLY A 310 -5.35 -14.82 19.14
C GLY A 310 -6.04 -15.86 20.01
N TYR A 311 -6.45 -15.52 21.23
CA TYR A 311 -7.22 -16.44 22.08
C TYR A 311 -8.71 -16.33 21.79
N LEU A 312 -9.40 -17.46 21.82
CA LEU A 312 -10.87 -17.52 21.80
C LEU A 312 -11.35 -18.47 22.88
N LYS A 313 -12.60 -18.32 23.32
CA LYS A 313 -13.24 -19.33 24.16
C LYS A 313 -14.72 -19.43 23.88
N ASP A 314 -15.24 -20.63 24.08
CA ASP A 314 -16.67 -20.86 24.24
C ASP A 314 -16.95 -21.38 25.66
N ALA A 315 -18.19 -21.79 25.94
CA ALA A 315 -18.57 -22.29 27.26
C ALA A 315 -17.83 -23.57 27.71
N LYS A 316 -17.17 -24.30 26.79
CA LYS A 316 -16.58 -25.63 27.02
C LYS A 316 -15.09 -25.71 26.70
N ARG A 317 -14.56 -24.81 25.88
CA ARG A 317 -13.19 -24.89 25.36
C ARG A 317 -12.55 -23.52 25.23
N VAL A 318 -11.23 -23.53 25.33
CA VAL A 318 -10.36 -22.41 24.96
C VAL A 318 -9.63 -22.80 23.68
N TYR A 319 -9.40 -21.81 22.85
CA TYR A 319 -8.76 -21.92 21.55
C TYR A 319 -7.64 -20.89 21.44
N TYR A 320 -6.71 -21.16 20.54
CA TYR A 320 -5.65 -20.24 20.21
C TYR A 320 -5.36 -20.29 18.71
N ARG A 321 -5.06 -19.11 18.16
CA ARG A 321 -4.62 -18.93 16.81
C ARG A 321 -3.27 -18.25 16.79
N GLN A 322 -2.28 -18.94 16.22
CA GLN A 322 -1.00 -18.33 15.89
C GLN A 322 -1.07 -17.65 14.52
N GLN A 323 -1.22 -16.32 14.50
CA GLN A 323 -1.21 -15.51 13.26
C GLN A 323 -2.14 -16.09 12.17
N TRP A 324 -1.56 -16.67 11.11
CA TRP A 324 -2.25 -17.18 9.93
C TRP A 324 -2.55 -18.68 10.00
N ASP A 325 -2.19 -19.36 11.08
CA ASP A 325 -2.41 -20.80 11.24
C ASP A 325 -3.88 -21.11 11.58
N PRO A 326 -4.33 -22.37 11.39
CA PRO A 326 -5.64 -22.81 11.85
C PRO A 326 -5.81 -22.64 13.36
N VAL A 327 -7.05 -22.45 13.79
CA VAL A 327 -7.37 -22.34 15.22
C VAL A 327 -7.24 -23.70 15.88
N GLU A 328 -6.48 -23.77 16.96
CA GLU A 328 -6.26 -24.99 17.74
C GLU A 328 -7.00 -24.96 19.07
N VAL A 329 -7.46 -26.12 19.54
CA VAL A 329 -8.05 -26.28 20.88
C VAL A 329 -6.93 -26.39 21.92
N LEU A 330 -6.99 -25.54 22.95
CA LEU A 330 -6.11 -25.61 24.11
C LEU A 330 -6.55 -26.72 25.05
N SER A 331 -5.98 -27.91 24.85
CA SER A 331 -6.27 -29.07 25.67
C SER A 331 -5.88 -28.82 27.13
N GLY A 332 -6.85 -28.97 28.04
CA GLY A 332 -6.65 -28.82 29.50
C GLY A 332 -6.80 -27.40 30.04
N ALA A 333 -7.10 -26.41 29.19
CA ALA A 333 -7.47 -25.07 29.65
C ALA A 333 -8.89 -25.05 30.24
N ASP A 334 -9.09 -24.28 31.30
CA ASP A 334 -10.38 -24.08 31.95
C ASP A 334 -11.11 -22.84 31.38
N PRO A 335 -12.13 -23.01 30.51
CA PRO A 335 -12.83 -21.89 29.88
C PRO A 335 -13.56 -20.99 30.88
N GLN A 336 -13.96 -21.50 32.06
CA GLN A 336 -14.69 -20.72 33.04
C GLN A 336 -13.80 -19.67 33.71
N THR A 337 -12.52 -19.99 33.90
CA THR A 337 -11.55 -19.13 34.57
C THR A 337 -10.52 -18.53 33.62
N PHE A 338 -10.56 -18.89 32.33
CA PHE A 338 -9.64 -18.35 31.33
C PHE A 338 -9.83 -16.86 31.11
N GLU A 339 -8.72 -16.12 31.21
CA GLU A 339 -8.61 -14.69 30.96
C GLU A 339 -7.30 -14.33 30.24
N VAL A 340 -7.37 -13.33 29.36
CA VAL A 340 -6.20 -12.75 28.69
C VAL A 340 -5.75 -11.51 29.48
N THR A 341 -4.54 -11.54 30.02
CA THR A 341 -4.03 -10.53 30.96
C THR A 341 -3.10 -9.49 30.32
N GLY A 342 -2.81 -9.62 29.02
CA GLY A 342 -1.71 -8.90 28.39
C GLY A 342 -0.34 -9.43 28.84
N TRP A 343 0.75 -8.85 28.32
CA TRP A 343 2.10 -9.34 28.60
C TRP A 343 2.54 -9.11 30.05
N VAL A 344 2.89 -10.20 30.74
CA VAL A 344 3.43 -10.19 32.11
C VAL A 344 4.88 -10.67 32.08
N GLU A 345 5.82 -9.73 32.23
CA GLU A 345 7.27 -10.00 32.12
C GLU A 345 7.78 -10.99 33.20
N ALA A 346 7.23 -10.92 34.42
CA ALA A 346 7.68 -11.76 35.54
C ALA A 346 7.43 -13.26 35.33
N THR A 347 6.38 -13.60 34.58
CA THR A 347 5.94 -14.99 34.35
C THR A 347 6.03 -15.41 32.89
N ASP A 348 6.47 -14.52 32.00
CA ASP A 348 6.60 -14.78 30.56
C ASP A 348 5.27 -15.29 29.95
N SER A 349 4.15 -14.69 30.39
CA SER A 349 2.79 -15.13 30.07
C SER A 349 1.89 -14.00 29.59
N GLU A 350 0.84 -14.33 28.87
CA GLU A 350 -0.12 -13.38 28.32
C GLU A 350 -1.59 -13.74 28.55
N ALA A 351 -1.85 -14.96 29.02
CA ALA A 351 -3.16 -15.42 29.46
C ALA A 351 -3.01 -16.41 30.61
N ARG A 352 -4.10 -16.66 31.33
CA ARG A 352 -4.13 -17.62 32.44
C ARG A 352 -5.51 -18.22 32.64
N ASP A 353 -5.54 -19.37 33.28
CA ASP A 353 -6.73 -19.93 33.91
C ASP A 353 -6.44 -20.25 35.38
N ALA A 354 -7.36 -20.92 36.09
CA ALA A 354 -7.17 -21.27 37.49
C ALA A 354 -5.93 -22.13 37.79
N ASN A 355 -5.38 -22.83 36.80
CA ASN A 355 -4.33 -23.83 36.97
C ASN A 355 -3.02 -23.44 36.29
N ASN A 356 -3.07 -22.71 35.18
CA ASN A 356 -1.97 -22.54 34.23
C ASN A 356 -1.84 -21.10 33.74
N LEU A 357 -0.60 -20.73 33.41
CA LEU A 357 -0.22 -19.53 32.68
C LEU A 357 0.13 -19.93 31.24
N TYR A 358 -0.21 -19.07 30.28
CA TYR A 358 -0.08 -19.36 28.85
C TYR A 358 0.71 -18.28 28.11
N ARG A 359 1.46 -18.71 27.08
CA ARG A 359 2.08 -17.87 26.05
C ARG A 359 1.98 -18.57 24.71
N ASP A 360 1.53 -17.87 23.68
CA ASP A 360 1.36 -18.41 22.33
C ASP A 360 0.58 -19.74 22.32
N GLY A 361 -0.51 -19.79 23.09
CA GLY A 361 -1.35 -20.99 23.22
C GLY A 361 -0.73 -22.14 24.04
N LYS A 362 0.48 -21.99 24.56
CA LYS A 362 1.21 -23.05 25.30
C LYS A 362 1.33 -22.72 26.79
N VAL A 363 1.29 -23.76 27.62
CA VAL A 363 1.50 -23.62 29.07
C VAL A 363 2.96 -23.25 29.36
N VAL A 364 3.19 -22.16 30.09
CA VAL A 364 4.53 -21.70 30.51
C VAL A 364 4.80 -21.89 32.01
N GLY A 365 3.76 -22.11 32.81
CA GLY A 365 3.90 -22.39 34.25
C GLY A 365 2.54 -22.53 34.94
N PRO A 366 2.51 -22.95 36.22
CA PRO A 366 1.28 -22.99 37.00
C PRO A 366 0.81 -21.59 37.42
N ASN A 367 -0.50 -21.35 37.46
CA ASN A 367 -1.07 -20.15 38.05
C ASN A 367 -1.26 -20.35 39.56
N THR A 368 -0.22 -20.04 40.35
CA THR A 368 -0.32 -20.06 41.81
C THR A 368 -0.72 -18.68 42.31
N PRO A 369 -1.82 -18.54 43.07
CA PRO A 369 -2.04 -17.33 43.85
C PRO A 369 -0.83 -17.15 44.77
N ASP A 370 -0.21 -15.97 44.75
CA ASP A 370 0.86 -15.62 45.69
C ASP A 370 0.41 -15.98 47.11
N LYS A 371 1.18 -16.85 47.77
CA LYS A 371 0.94 -17.29 49.15
C LYS A 371 1.37 -16.23 50.16
#